data_AF-A0A7C0UUM5-F1
#
_entry.id   AF-A0A7C0UUM5-F1
#
_cell.length_a   1.000
_cell.length_b   1.000
_cell.length_c   1.000
_cell.angle_alpha   90.00
_cell.angle_beta   90.00
_cell.angle_gamma   90.00
#
_symmetry.space_group_name_H-M   'P 1'
#
loop_
_entity.id
_entity.type
_entity.pdbx_description
1 polymer ?
#
loop_
_entity_poly.entity_id
_entity_poly.type
_entity_poly.pdbx_seq_one_letter_code
_entity_poly.pdbx_strand_id
1 'polypeptide(L)'
;MRVWADGELIDERDAVIEAFSPAVMCGQGLFEQTRVYRGWPFRLADHLFRLQSSAVALNMGLPPSFELLADGVSSLIEENGIEDGVV
;
A
#
# COMPACT_ATOMS: atom_id res chain seq x y z
N MET A 1 4.14 -15.24 -1.29
CA MET A 1 4.58 -13.97 -0.67
C MET A 1 3.46 -13.50 0.24
N ARG A 2 3.73 -12.66 1.25
CA ARG A 2 2.69 -12.06 2.10
C ARG A 2 2.26 -10.74 1.48
N VAL A 3 0.95 -10.52 1.41
CA VAL A 3 0.33 -9.29 0.91
C VAL A 3 -0.46 -8.65 2.03
N TRP A 4 -0.42 -7.33 2.13
CA TRP A 4 -1.28 -6.58 3.05
C TRP A 4 -2.54 -6.15 2.30
N ALA A 5 -3.69 -6.56 2.79
CA ALA A 5 -5.00 -6.23 2.22
C ALA A 5 -5.95 -5.83 3.35
N ASP A 6 -6.54 -4.64 3.24
CA ASP A 6 -7.57 -4.12 4.15
C ASP A 6 -7.27 -4.25 5.66
N GLY A 7 -6.00 -4.07 6.05
CA GLY A 7 -5.57 -4.14 7.46
C GLY A 7 -4.92 -5.46 7.86
N GLU A 8 -4.92 -6.47 7.00
CA GLU A 8 -4.45 -7.82 7.34
C GLU A 8 -3.35 -8.31 6.40
N LEU A 9 -2.42 -9.09 6.94
CA LEU A 9 -1.44 -9.84 6.14
C LEU A 9 -2.01 -11.20 5.77
N ILE A 10 -2.10 -11.46 4.47
CA ILE A 10 -2.64 -12.69 3.88
C ILE A 10 -1.63 -13.33 2.92
N ASP A 11 -1.85 -14.59 2.54
CA ASP A 11 -1.09 -15.19 1.45
C ASP A 11 -1.49 -14.54 0.12
N GLU A 12 -0.54 -14.34 -0.79
CA GLU A 12 -0.80 -13.75 -2.11
C GLU A 12 -1.92 -14.45 -2.88
N ARG A 13 -2.14 -15.75 -2.65
CA ARG A 13 -3.18 -16.53 -3.34
C ARG A 13 -4.58 -16.25 -2.82
N ASP A 14 -4.67 -15.74 -1.59
CA ASP A 14 -5.94 -15.37 -0.95
C ASP A 14 -6.31 -13.90 -1.23
N ALA A 15 -5.37 -13.11 -1.76
CA ALA A 15 -5.62 -11.72 -2.16
C ALA A 15 -6.48 -11.66 -3.41
N VAL A 16 -7.75 -11.28 -3.24
CA VAL A 16 -8.74 -11.19 -4.32
C VAL A 16 -9.22 -9.76 -4.52
N ILE A 17 -9.46 -9.40 -5.78
CA ILE A 17 -10.07 -8.12 -6.16
C ILE A 17 -11.34 -8.43 -6.96
N GLU A 18 -12.42 -7.69 -6.66
CA GLU A 18 -13.67 -7.80 -7.39
C GLU A 18 -13.50 -7.48 -8.87
N ALA A 19 -13.88 -8.42 -9.75
CA ALA A 19 -13.68 -8.33 -11.18
C ALA A 19 -14.38 -7.11 -11.83
N PHE A 20 -15.49 -6.66 -11.23
CA PHE A 20 -16.26 -5.49 -11.68
C PHE A 20 -15.99 -4.23 -10.84
N SER A 21 -14.94 -4.21 -10.02
CA SER A 21 -14.55 -3.00 -9.30
C SER A 21 -14.17 -1.88 -10.27
N PRO A 22 -14.42 -0.59 -9.93
CA PRO A 22 -13.99 0.54 -10.76
C PRO A 22 -12.48 0.55 -11.04
N ALA A 23 -11.66 0.08 -10.09
CA ALA A 23 -10.22 -0.04 -10.27
C ALA A 23 -9.87 -0.99 -11.44
N VAL A 24 -10.53 -2.15 -11.54
CA VAL A 24 -10.32 -3.12 -12.62
C VAL A 24 -10.97 -2.66 -13.93
N MET A 25 -12.19 -2.14 -13.86
CA MET A 25 -12.98 -1.82 -15.05
C MET A 25 -12.52 -0.55 -15.77
N CYS A 26 -12.03 0.46 -15.05
CA CYS A 26 -11.67 1.75 -15.62
C CYS A 26 -10.42 2.41 -15.00
N GLY A 27 -9.67 1.71 -14.17
CA GLY A 27 -8.45 2.25 -13.57
C GLY A 27 -8.70 3.32 -12.51
N GLN A 28 -9.89 3.36 -11.91
CA GLN A 28 -10.20 4.30 -10.82
C GLN A 28 -9.50 3.85 -9.53
N GLY A 29 -8.28 4.35 -9.32
CA GLY A 29 -7.43 3.99 -8.20
C GLY A 29 -6.26 4.97 -8.03
N LEU A 30 -5.54 4.82 -6.92
CA LEU A 30 -4.33 5.55 -6.58
C LEU A 30 -3.28 4.52 -6.18
N PHE A 31 -2.00 4.83 -6.37
CA PHE A 31 -0.93 4.01 -5.82
C PHE A 31 0.27 4.87 -5.43
N GLU A 32 1.11 4.29 -4.61
CA GLU A 32 2.44 4.81 -4.28
C GLU A 32 3.46 3.69 -4.39
N GLN A 33 4.72 4.09 -4.48
CA GLN A 33 5.84 3.16 -4.47
C GLN A 33 7.00 3.80 -3.71
N THR A 34 7.56 3.09 -2.74
CA THR A 34 8.77 3.47 -2.01
C THR A 34 9.88 2.45 -2.20
N ARG A 35 11.12 2.92 -2.30
CA ARG A 35 12.30 2.06 -2.34
C ARG A 35 12.69 1.70 -0.90
N VAL A 36 13.01 0.44 -0.66
CA VAL A 36 13.54 -0.07 0.60
C VAL A 36 15.05 -0.23 0.47
N TYR A 37 15.77 0.26 1.47
CA TYR A 37 17.22 0.10 1.60
C TYR A 37 17.54 -0.50 2.97
N ARG A 38 18.19 -1.66 2.99
CA ARG A 38 18.53 -2.40 4.23
C ARG A 38 17.35 -2.58 5.19
N GLY A 39 16.17 -2.89 4.66
CA GLY A 39 14.93 -3.02 5.44
C GLY A 39 14.25 -1.70 5.81
N TRP A 40 14.76 -0.54 5.37
CA TRP A 40 14.16 0.76 5.69
C TRP A 40 13.54 1.42 4.46
N PRO A 41 12.23 1.74 4.48
CA PRO A 41 11.57 2.43 3.37
C PRO A 41 12.02 3.89 3.30
N PHE A 42 12.41 4.34 2.11
CA PHE A 42 12.93 5.68 1.89
C PHE A 42 11.80 6.71 1.80
N ARG A 43 11.83 7.69 2.72
CA ARG A 43 10.87 8.81 2.75
C ARG A 43 9.40 8.35 2.80
N LEU A 44 9.10 7.24 3.47
CA LEU A 44 7.76 6.66 3.55
C LEU A 44 6.68 7.70 3.90
N ALA A 45 6.95 8.57 4.87
CA ALA A 45 6.02 9.61 5.27
C ALA A 45 5.61 10.56 4.12
N ASP A 46 6.56 10.95 3.27
CA ASP A 46 6.29 11.82 2.12
C ASP A 46 5.44 11.11 1.06
N HIS A 47 5.68 9.81 0.85
CA HIS A 47 4.88 8.98 -0.05
C HIS A 47 3.45 8.83 0.47
N LEU A 48 3.27 8.47 1.74
CA LEU A 48 1.94 8.32 2.35
C LEU A 48 1.16 9.65 2.36
N PHE A 49 1.84 10.77 2.64
CA PHE A 49 1.23 12.09 2.54
C PHE A 49 0.75 12.40 1.12
N ARG A 50 1.54 12.05 0.09
CA ARG A 50 1.15 12.22 -1.31
C ARG A 50 -0.04 11.34 -1.69
N LEU A 51 -0.08 10.10 -1.19
CA LEU A 51 -1.23 9.21 -1.39
C LEU A 51 -2.52 9.80 -0.80
N GLN A 52 -2.48 10.23 0.46
CA GLN A 52 -3.64 10.81 1.15
C GLN A 52 -4.11 12.11 0.49
N SER A 53 -3.19 13.01 0.16
CA SER A 53 -3.53 14.27 -0.52
C SER A 53 -4.10 14.04 -1.93
N SER A 54 -3.62 13.03 -2.65
CA SER A 54 -4.18 12.62 -3.94
C SER A 54 -5.59 12.04 -3.81
N ALA A 55 -5.85 11.23 -2.76
CA ALA A 55 -7.18 10.71 -2.47
C ALA A 55 -8.19 11.83 -2.22
N VAL A 56 -7.80 12.83 -1.43
CA VAL A 56 -8.63 14.03 -1.18
C VAL A 56 -8.87 14.81 -2.47
N ALA A 57 -7.83 15.06 -3.27
CA ALA A 57 -7.93 15.80 -4.53
C ALA A 57 -8.86 15.14 -5.56
N LEU A 58 -8.94 13.82 -5.55
CA LEU A 58 -9.80 13.02 -6.43
C LEU A 58 -11.14 12.64 -5.80
N ASN A 59 -11.45 13.17 -4.61
CA ASN A 59 -12.67 12.89 -3.85
C ASN A 59 -12.90 11.38 -3.62
N MET A 60 -11.82 10.63 -3.41
CA MET A 60 -11.81 9.19 -3.18
C MET A 60 -11.89 8.88 -1.69
N GLY A 61 -13.07 9.05 -1.08
CA GLY A 61 -13.35 8.64 0.29
C GLY A 61 -12.36 9.16 1.36
N LEU A 62 -12.46 8.63 2.58
CA LEU A 62 -11.45 8.87 3.61
C LEU A 62 -10.33 7.83 3.43
N PRO A 63 -9.08 8.23 3.15
CA PRO A 63 -7.99 7.27 3.06
C PRO A 63 -7.74 6.62 4.43
N PRO A 64 -7.17 5.40 4.47
CA PRO A 64 -6.72 4.80 5.73
C PRO A 64 -5.81 5.75 6.52
N SER A 65 -5.79 5.58 7.85
CA SER A 65 -4.93 6.41 8.69
C SER A 65 -3.48 6.24 8.28
N PHE A 66 -2.69 7.29 8.50
CA PHE A 66 -1.27 7.28 8.17
C PHE A 66 -0.55 6.14 8.89
N GLU A 67 -0.90 5.94 10.17
CA GLU A 67 -0.35 4.91 11.04
C GLU A 67 -0.64 3.51 10.50
N LEU A 68 -1.88 3.25 10.08
CA LEU A 68 -2.27 1.94 9.55
C LEU A 68 -1.50 1.59 8.27
N LEU A 69 -1.28 2.57 7.39
CA LEU A 69 -0.50 2.35 6.17
C LEU A 69 0.99 2.16 6.49
N ALA A 70 1.54 2.93 7.42
CA ALA A 70 2.94 2.81 7.83
C ALA A 70 3.23 1.45 8.49
N ASP A 71 2.32 0.99 9.35
CA ASP A 71 2.40 -0.33 9.99
C ASP A 71 2.27 -1.46 8.95
N GLY A 72 1.36 -1.31 7.98
CA GLY A 72 1.20 -2.26 6.86
C GLY A 72 2.48 -2.40 6.01
N VAL A 73 3.11 -1.28 5.64
CA VAL A 73 4.39 -1.29 4.90
C VAL A 73 5.50 -1.93 5.74
N SER A 74 5.60 -1.59 7.02
CA SER A 74 6.61 -2.17 7.91
C SER A 74 6.44 -3.68 8.04
N SER A 75 5.20 -4.14 8.21
CA SER A 75 4.87 -5.56 8.31
C SER A 75 5.16 -6.32 7.01
N LEU A 76 4.91 -5.70 5.85
CA LEU A 76 5.26 -6.26 4.54
C LEU A 76 6.76 -6.44 4.35
N ILE A 77 7.56 -5.46 4.77
CA ILE A 77 9.02 -5.52 4.69
C ILE A 77 9.56 -6.65 5.56
N GLU A 78 9.09 -6.75 6.80
CA GLU A 78 9.51 -7.76 7.76
C GLU A 78 9.14 -9.17 7.31
N GLU A 79 7.85 -9.42 7.02
CA GLU A 79 7.34 -10.77 6.69
C GLU A 79 7.89 -11.32 5.38
N ASN A 80 8.21 -10.44 4.43
CA ASN A 80 8.80 -10.85 3.16
C ASN A 80 10.34 -10.78 3.14
N GLY A 81 10.98 -10.37 4.24
CA GLY A 81 12.44 -10.27 4.34
C GLY A 81 13.06 -9.30 3.32
N ILE A 82 12.41 -8.15 3.09
CA ILE A 82 12.82 -7.20 2.06
C ILE A 82 14.00 -6.36 2.55
N GLU A 83 15.21 -6.74 2.17
CA GLU A 83 16.42 -5.96 2.47
C GLU A 83 16.58 -4.76 1.51
N ASP A 84 16.65 -5.00 0.20
CA ASP A 84 16.79 -3.94 -0.81
C ASP A 84 15.74 -4.11 -1.92
N GLY A 85 14.58 -3.49 -1.73
CA GLY A 85 13.37 -3.80 -2.49
C GLY A 85 12.52 -2.60 -2.82
N VAL A 86 11.33 -2.88 -3.31
CA VAL A 86 10.31 -1.89 -3.58
C VAL A 86 9.07 -2.38 -2.88
N VAL A 87 8.37 -1.45 -2.22
CA VAL A 87 7.04 -1.65 -1.68
C VAL A 87 6.13 -0.60 -2.28
#